data_AF-A0A819VTR5-F1
#
_entry.id   AF-A0A819VTR5-F1
#
_cell.length_a   1.000
_cell.length_b   1.000
_cell.length_c   1.000
_cell.angle_alpha   90.00
_cell.angle_beta   90.00
_cell.angle_gamma   90.00
#
_symmetry.space_group_name_H-M   'P 1'
#
loop_
_entity.id
_entity.type
_entity.pdbx_description
1 polymer ?
#
loop_
_entity_poly.entity_id
_entity_poly.type
_entity_poly.pdbx_seq_one_letter_code
_entity_poly.pdbx_strand_id
1 'polypeptide(L)'
;MATETDISSSNTQIPVDSKKRRLWLIIKISVALLIIAALLTPIIIRLTRNKNTTTETMINTTVSFTTTTVPTDITPLTTKENNPTTISKTTTSSVSLTTTSSTTKPIMLQTFRRTNEVVYAIWNTSAGSNSSPSSPGQSTGTYWPTEPPEAALDGDLSTEYSNHGICIGSSPVQDVCGIETGFYITFKSEPFILVKFRIATNRNSEPRDPNTITIEGSNNTESDLVFGKSWSLVYDGDTGLATDPGRQAYGDTQTILNNSLSFRSYRILITSKRGEQVCVSYSEFEMIGRFPD
;
A
#
# COMPACT_ATOMS: atom_id res chain seq x y z
N MET A 1 -61.21 -29.63 73.46
CA MET A 1 -61.25 -30.04 72.05
C MET A 1 -60.89 -28.80 71.22
N ALA A 2 -59.68 -28.28 71.37
CA ALA A 2 -58.36 -28.73 70.87
C ALA A 2 -57.97 -27.87 69.64
N THR A 3 -57.13 -26.88 69.95
CA THR A 3 -56.31 -26.01 69.09
C THR A 3 -55.00 -26.71 68.70
N GLU A 4 -54.47 -26.45 67.49
CA GLU A 4 -53.04 -26.52 67.05
C GLU A 4 -52.98 -26.06 65.56
N THR A 5 -52.41 -24.90 65.17
CA THR A 5 -51.01 -24.44 64.92
C THR A 5 -50.35 -24.82 63.58
N ASP A 6 -49.92 -23.75 62.85
CA ASP A 6 -48.84 -23.58 61.86
C ASP A 6 -48.79 -24.47 60.58
N ILE A 7 -48.43 -23.98 59.38
CA ILE A 7 -47.08 -23.54 58.94
C ILE A 7 -47.15 -22.59 57.71
N SER A 8 -46.17 -21.69 57.63
CA SER A 8 -45.87 -20.71 56.57
C SER A 8 -45.71 -21.25 55.13
N SER A 9 -45.99 -20.39 54.14
CA SER A 9 -45.00 -20.10 53.07
C SER A 9 -45.30 -18.76 52.37
N SER A 10 -44.47 -17.74 52.64
CA SER A 10 -44.44 -16.50 51.86
C SER A 10 -43.69 -16.76 50.56
N ASN A 11 -44.41 -17.12 49.50
CA ASN A 11 -43.81 -17.26 48.18
C ASN A 11 -43.75 -15.86 47.51
N THR A 12 -42.67 -15.13 47.75
CA THR A 12 -42.35 -13.89 47.04
C THR A 12 -42.17 -14.20 45.55
N GLN A 13 -43.23 -14.05 44.76
CA GLN A 13 -43.10 -13.97 43.31
C GLN A 13 -42.32 -12.71 42.95
N ILE A 14 -41.05 -12.89 42.62
CA ILE A 14 -40.24 -11.84 41.99
C ILE A 14 -40.87 -11.53 40.62
N PRO A 15 -41.35 -10.30 40.37
CA PRO A 15 -42.04 -9.97 39.13
C PRO A 15 -41.10 -10.16 37.94
N VAL A 16 -41.60 -10.88 36.93
CA VAL A 16 -40.90 -11.26 35.69
C VAL A 16 -40.30 -10.05 34.94
N ASP A 17 -40.82 -8.85 35.18
CA ASP A 17 -40.31 -7.58 34.64
C ASP A 17 -38.89 -7.23 35.15
N SER A 18 -38.55 -7.59 36.39
CA SER A 18 -37.23 -7.28 36.98
C SER A 18 -36.08 -8.04 36.30
N LYS A 19 -36.31 -9.27 35.85
CA LYS A 19 -35.30 -10.08 35.14
C LYS A 19 -35.06 -9.58 33.72
N LYS A 20 -36.12 -9.14 33.02
CA LYS A 20 -36.00 -8.57 31.67
C LYS A 20 -35.27 -7.23 31.67
N ARG A 21 -35.53 -6.37 32.66
CA ARG A 21 -34.79 -5.10 32.82
C ARG A 21 -33.32 -5.31 33.14
N ARG A 22 -32.99 -6.30 33.98
CA ARG A 22 -31.59 -6.67 34.26
C ARG A 22 -30.87 -7.21 33.02
N LEU A 23 -31.52 -8.06 32.23
CA LEU A 23 -30.95 -8.59 30.99
C LEU A 23 -30.69 -7.47 29.97
N TRP A 24 -31.61 -6.52 29.84
CA TRP A 24 -31.47 -5.40 28.91
C TRP A 24 -30.36 -4.42 29.32
N LEU A 25 -30.16 -4.22 30.63
CA LEU A 25 -29.06 -3.43 31.17
C LEU A 25 -27.70 -4.11 30.90
N ILE A 26 -27.61 -5.43 31.06
CA ILE A 26 -26.39 -6.20 30.77
C ILE A 26 -26.02 -6.10 29.30
N ILE A 27 -27.00 -6.23 28.39
CA ILE A 27 -26.75 -6.09 26.94
C ILE A 27 -26.21 -4.70 26.59
N LYS A 28 -26.79 -3.64 27.17
CA LYS A 28 -26.31 -2.26 26.94
C LYS A 28 -24.88 -2.04 27.43
N ILE A 29 -24.53 -2.59 28.60
CA ILE A 29 -23.18 -2.49 29.15
C ILE A 29 -22.18 -3.26 28.28
N SER A 30 -22.54 -4.46 27.81
CA SER A 30 -21.68 -5.26 26.93
C SER A 30 -21.42 -4.59 25.58
N VAL A 31 -22.44 -3.98 24.97
CA VAL A 31 -22.29 -3.24 23.71
C VAL A 31 -21.42 -1.99 23.90
N ALA A 32 -21.61 -1.25 25.01
CA ALA A 32 -20.77 -0.09 25.32
C ALA A 32 -19.29 -0.48 25.54
N LEU A 33 -19.02 -1.60 26.23
CA LEU A 33 -17.67 -2.14 26.41
C LEU A 33 -17.01 -2.55 25.10
N LEU A 34 -17.77 -3.16 24.17
CA LEU A 34 -17.29 -3.53 22.83
C LEU A 34 -16.91 -2.29 22.00
N ILE A 35 -17.73 -1.23 22.06
CA ILE A 35 -17.45 0.04 21.36
C ILE A 35 -16.20 0.73 21.94
N ILE A 36 -16.05 0.76 23.27
CA ILE A 36 -14.87 1.32 23.93
C ILE A 36 -13.60 0.53 23.57
N ALA A 37 -13.68 -0.81 23.53
CA ALA A 37 -12.56 -1.65 23.12
C ALA A 37 -12.15 -1.40 21.65
N ALA A 38 -13.12 -1.22 20.73
CA ALA A 38 -12.85 -0.92 19.32
C ALA A 38 -12.23 0.46 19.09
N LEU A 39 -12.53 1.44 19.95
CA LEU A 39 -11.95 2.79 19.88
C LEU A 39 -10.55 2.87 20.53
N LEU A 40 -10.26 2.04 21.54
CA LEU A 40 -8.98 2.07 22.25
C LEU A 40 -7.88 1.26 21.54
N THR A 41 -8.21 0.21 20.80
CA THR A 41 -7.24 -0.63 20.07
C THR A 41 -6.36 0.15 19.09
N PRO A 42 -6.87 1.04 18.20
CA PRO A 42 -6.00 1.81 17.30
C PRO A 42 -5.12 2.82 18.05
N ILE A 43 -5.60 3.37 19.18
CA ILE A 43 -4.85 4.34 20.00
C ILE A 43 -3.66 3.65 20.70
N ILE A 44 -3.86 2.45 21.25
CA ILE A 44 -2.79 1.66 21.88
C ILE A 44 -1.74 1.23 20.83
N ILE A 45 -2.16 0.84 19.63
CA ILE A 45 -1.25 0.52 18.52
C ILE A 45 -0.39 1.75 18.16
N ARG A 46 -1.00 2.95 18.10
CA ARG A 46 -0.31 4.20 17.76
C ARG A 46 0.70 4.63 18.84
N LEU A 47 0.38 4.42 20.12
CA LEU A 47 1.28 4.73 21.24
C LEU A 47 2.43 3.72 21.38
N THR A 48 2.22 2.46 21.00
CA THR A 48 3.27 1.42 21.05
C THR A 48 4.29 1.58 19.91
N ARG A 49 3.87 2.12 18.75
CA ARG A 49 4.75 2.35 17.59
C ARG A 49 5.76 3.49 17.79
N ASN A 50 5.52 4.40 18.74
CA ASN A 50 6.31 5.62 18.91
C ASN A 50 7.55 5.46 19.83
N LYS A 51 7.90 4.23 20.25
CA LYS A 51 9.04 3.98 21.16
C LYS A 51 10.24 3.25 20.56
N ASN A 52 10.19 2.81 19.30
CA ASN A 52 11.30 2.10 18.68
C ASN A 52 11.88 2.89 17.50
N THR A 53 12.70 3.89 17.82
CA THR A 53 13.70 4.39 16.88
C THR A 53 15.03 3.76 17.26
N THR A 54 15.27 2.55 16.77
CA THR A 54 16.56 1.87 16.89
C THR A 54 17.33 2.12 15.59
N THR A 55 18.45 2.82 15.67
CA THR A 55 19.41 2.93 14.58
C THR A 55 20.13 1.58 14.44
N GLU A 56 19.65 0.72 13.55
CA GLU A 56 20.35 -0.53 13.22
C GLU A 56 21.52 -0.25 12.27
N THR A 57 22.74 -0.39 12.79
CA THR A 57 23.95 -0.48 11.96
C THR A 57 24.11 -1.94 11.57
N MET A 58 23.79 -2.29 10.32
CA MET A 58 23.96 -3.65 9.81
C MET A 58 25.44 -3.92 9.53
N ILE A 59 26.08 -4.77 10.35
CA ILE A 59 27.41 -5.32 10.08
C ILE A 59 27.21 -6.68 9.42
N ASN A 60 27.33 -6.75 8.09
CA ASN A 60 27.40 -8.04 7.38
C ASN A 60 28.85 -8.53 7.38
N THR A 61 29.11 -9.63 8.10
CA THR A 61 30.38 -10.37 8.03
C THR A 61 30.23 -11.55 7.09
N THR A 62 30.76 -11.44 5.88
CA THR A 62 30.86 -12.57 4.95
C THR A 62 32.21 -13.26 5.16
N VAL A 63 32.20 -14.51 5.63
CA VAL A 63 33.42 -15.34 5.74
C VAL A 63 33.53 -16.20 4.48
N SER A 64 34.58 -15.98 3.70
CA SER A 64 34.87 -16.80 2.51
C SER A 64 36.08 -17.68 2.78
N PHE A 65 35.94 -18.99 2.55
CA PHE A 65 37.05 -19.94 2.65
C PHE A 65 37.61 -20.22 1.25
N THR A 66 38.91 -20.01 1.06
CA THR A 66 39.62 -20.42 -0.16
C THR A 66 40.45 -21.67 0.15
N THR A 67 40.08 -22.80 -0.44
CA THR A 67 40.87 -24.04 -0.36
C THR A 67 41.83 -24.08 -1.55
N THR A 68 43.12 -23.91 -1.29
CA THR A 68 44.17 -24.09 -2.29
C THR A 68 44.50 -25.58 -2.41
N THR A 69 44.11 -26.23 -3.51
CA THR A 69 44.60 -27.56 -3.86
C THR A 69 45.97 -27.43 -4.54
N VAL A 70 47.01 -27.97 -3.92
CA VAL A 70 48.33 -28.11 -4.54
C VAL A 70 48.31 -29.30 -5.51
N PRO A 71 48.73 -29.16 -6.77
CA PRO A 71 48.82 -30.30 -7.67
C PRO A 71 50.02 -31.17 -7.30
N THR A 72 49.79 -32.48 -7.12
CA THR A 72 50.87 -33.44 -6.85
C THR A 72 51.39 -33.96 -8.19
N ASP A 73 52.59 -33.50 -8.57
CA ASP A 73 53.33 -34.06 -9.70
C ASP A 73 54.03 -35.35 -9.24
N ILE A 74 53.82 -36.46 -9.95
CA ILE A 74 54.36 -37.78 -9.59
C ILE A 74 55.47 -38.12 -10.58
N THR A 75 56.72 -37.97 -10.17
CA THR A 75 57.88 -38.51 -10.88
C THR A 75 58.48 -39.67 -10.06
N PRO A 76 58.76 -40.85 -10.66
CA PRO A 76 59.29 -41.98 -9.91
C PRO A 76 60.82 -41.88 -9.77
N LEU A 77 61.32 -41.97 -8.53
CA LEU A 77 62.74 -42.24 -8.26
C LEU A 77 62.88 -43.42 -7.30
N THR A 78 63.75 -44.33 -7.69
CA THR A 78 64.09 -45.60 -7.06
C THR A 78 65.08 -45.44 -5.90
N THR A 79 64.98 -46.39 -4.96
CA THR A 79 66.04 -47.01 -4.12
C THR A 79 66.25 -46.55 -2.66
N LYS A 80 66.06 -47.54 -1.76
CA LYS A 80 66.69 -47.86 -0.45
C LYS A 80 66.44 -47.03 0.83
N GLU A 81 65.77 -47.74 1.75
CA GLU A 81 66.08 -48.01 3.16
C GLU A 81 66.18 -46.89 4.23
N ASN A 82 65.38 -47.12 5.28
CA ASN A 82 65.54 -46.78 6.70
C ASN A 82 64.89 -45.49 7.27
N ASN A 83 64.01 -45.77 8.25
CA ASN A 83 63.50 -44.96 9.37
C ASN A 83 62.18 -44.17 9.16
N PRO A 84 61.12 -44.41 9.96
CA PRO A 84 59.92 -43.59 9.92
C PRO A 84 60.13 -42.33 10.76
N THR A 85 60.29 -41.18 10.10
CA THR A 85 60.24 -39.87 10.78
C THR A 85 58.83 -39.29 10.58
N THR A 86 58.05 -39.22 11.65
CA THR A 86 56.73 -38.58 11.64
C THR A 86 56.90 -37.08 11.46
N ILE A 87 56.62 -36.57 10.25
CA ILE A 87 56.54 -35.13 9.99
C ILE A 87 55.07 -34.71 10.19
N SER A 88 54.76 -34.10 11.33
CA SER A 88 53.50 -33.38 11.51
C SER A 88 53.57 -32.08 10.68
N LYS A 89 52.91 -32.06 9.53
CA LYS A 89 52.62 -30.82 8.79
C LYS A 89 51.52 -30.06 9.52
N THR A 90 51.89 -28.99 10.22
CA THR A 90 50.94 -28.02 10.76
C THR A 90 50.41 -27.17 9.61
N THR A 91 49.17 -27.43 9.17
CA THR A 91 48.46 -26.57 8.24
C THR A 91 48.08 -25.28 8.97
N THR A 92 48.73 -24.16 8.61
CA THR A 92 48.37 -22.85 9.14
C THR A 92 47.30 -22.24 8.25
N SER A 93 46.06 -22.20 8.74
CA SER A 93 44.97 -21.47 8.07
C SER A 93 45.10 -19.98 8.41
N SER A 94 45.50 -19.15 7.46
CA SER A 94 45.44 -17.69 7.62
C SER A 94 44.03 -17.20 7.28
N VAL A 95 43.33 -16.66 8.28
CA VAL A 95 42.05 -15.97 8.11
C VAL A 95 42.36 -14.52 7.72
N SER A 96 42.14 -14.17 6.45
CA SER A 96 42.19 -12.78 6.01
C SER A 96 40.81 -12.14 6.21
N LEU A 97 40.74 -11.18 7.13
CA LEU A 97 39.57 -10.33 7.35
C LEU A 97 39.58 -9.21 6.30
N THR A 98 38.77 -9.35 5.25
CA THR A 98 38.54 -8.25 4.30
C THR A 98 37.36 -7.42 4.79
N THR A 99 37.64 -6.27 5.39
CA THR A 99 36.60 -5.29 5.74
C THR A 99 36.21 -4.52 4.47
N THR A 100 35.17 -4.95 3.78
CA THR A 100 34.52 -4.12 2.75
C THR A 100 33.67 -3.06 3.44
N SER A 101 34.14 -1.82 3.45
CA SER A 101 33.30 -0.66 3.78
C SER A 101 32.37 -0.39 2.59
N SER A 102 31.10 -0.80 2.68
CA SER A 102 30.08 -0.29 1.76
C SER A 102 29.70 1.12 2.20
N THR A 103 30.02 2.11 1.38
CA THR A 103 29.42 3.43 1.50
C THR A 103 27.98 3.32 1.01
N THR A 104 27.01 3.23 1.92
CA THR A 104 25.59 3.33 1.57
C THR A 104 25.30 4.78 1.15
N LYS A 105 25.13 5.00 -0.16
CA LYS A 105 24.60 6.25 -0.68
C LYS A 105 23.22 6.47 -0.03
N PRO A 106 22.91 7.67 0.50
CA PRO A 106 21.61 7.93 1.08
C PRO A 106 20.54 7.77 -0.01
N ILE A 107 19.54 6.94 0.27
CA ILE A 107 18.37 6.80 -0.60
C ILE A 107 17.59 8.12 -0.56
N MET A 108 17.66 8.88 -1.64
CA MET A 108 16.91 10.13 -1.79
C MET A 108 15.52 9.82 -2.35
N LEU A 109 14.48 10.15 -1.57
CA LEU A 109 13.11 10.15 -2.08
C LEU A 109 12.87 11.44 -2.88
N GLN A 110 12.25 11.29 -4.04
CA GLN A 110 11.84 12.38 -4.92
C GLN A 110 10.33 12.33 -5.12
N THR A 111 9.72 13.51 -5.16
CA THR A 111 8.35 13.67 -5.64
C THR A 111 8.33 13.69 -7.16
N PHE A 112 7.53 12.80 -7.74
CA PHE A 112 7.26 12.71 -9.17
C PHE A 112 5.89 13.36 -9.43
N ARG A 113 5.92 14.44 -10.22
CA ARG A 113 4.74 15.15 -10.72
C ARG A 113 4.84 15.23 -12.24
N ARG A 114 3.82 15.78 -12.87
CA ARG A 114 3.87 16.06 -14.31
C ARG A 114 4.95 17.11 -14.61
N THR A 115 5.96 16.72 -15.37
CA THR A 115 7.03 17.55 -15.92
C THR A 115 7.02 17.51 -17.44
N ASN A 116 5.88 17.86 -18.05
CA ASN A 116 5.63 17.83 -19.51
C ASN A 116 5.41 16.42 -20.12
N GLU A 117 5.00 15.46 -19.32
CA GLU A 117 4.42 14.20 -19.78
C GLU A 117 2.95 14.38 -20.21
N VAL A 118 2.46 13.52 -21.09
CA VAL A 118 1.03 13.40 -21.36
C VAL A 118 0.42 12.48 -20.31
N VAL A 119 -0.72 12.86 -19.76
CA VAL A 119 -1.49 12.04 -18.83
C VAL A 119 -2.71 11.52 -19.57
N TYR A 120 -2.84 10.20 -19.66
CA TYR A 120 -3.90 9.57 -20.43
C TYR A 120 -5.04 9.15 -19.52
N ALA A 121 -6.19 9.81 -19.63
CA ALA A 121 -7.41 9.38 -18.96
C ALA A 121 -7.92 8.04 -19.54
N ILE A 122 -8.33 7.13 -18.66
CA ILE A 122 -8.82 5.80 -19.02
C ILE A 122 -10.07 5.41 -18.23
N TRP A 123 -10.83 4.47 -18.79
CA TRP A 123 -12.06 3.93 -18.20
C TRP A 123 -12.30 2.48 -18.62
N ASN A 124 -13.33 1.86 -18.05
CA ASN A 124 -13.77 0.48 -18.30
C ASN A 124 -12.63 -0.51 -18.09
N THR A 125 -12.02 -0.44 -16.92
CA THR A 125 -10.83 -1.22 -16.61
C THR A 125 -10.69 -1.51 -15.13
N SER A 126 -9.96 -2.58 -14.85
CA SER A 126 -9.57 -3.03 -13.52
C SER A 126 -8.11 -3.48 -13.56
N ALA A 127 -7.50 -3.73 -12.40
CA ALA A 127 -6.13 -4.20 -12.34
C ALA A 127 -5.94 -5.47 -13.19
N GLY A 128 -4.89 -5.51 -14.00
CA GLY A 128 -4.59 -6.59 -14.95
C GLY A 128 -5.49 -6.64 -16.20
N SER A 129 -6.48 -5.76 -16.33
CA SER A 129 -7.40 -5.72 -17.47
C SER A 129 -7.04 -4.64 -18.49
N ASN A 130 -7.51 -4.82 -19.74
CA ASN A 130 -7.38 -3.80 -20.78
C ASN A 130 -8.14 -2.53 -20.38
N SER A 131 -7.69 -1.38 -20.90
CA SER A 131 -8.33 -0.10 -20.63
C SER A 131 -8.78 0.58 -21.92
N SER A 132 -9.90 1.29 -21.84
CA SER A 132 -10.37 2.16 -22.92
C SER A 132 -9.92 3.61 -22.67
N PRO A 133 -9.51 4.37 -23.70
CA PRO A 133 -9.20 5.79 -23.53
C PRO A 133 -10.48 6.56 -23.19
N SER A 134 -10.37 7.51 -22.26
CA SER A 134 -11.45 8.49 -22.01
C SER A 134 -11.23 9.72 -22.89
N SER A 135 -12.32 10.39 -23.27
CA SER A 135 -12.28 11.64 -24.05
C SER A 135 -12.88 12.82 -23.28
N PRO A 136 -12.61 14.08 -23.66
CA PRO A 136 -13.33 15.23 -23.11
C PRO A 136 -14.83 15.15 -23.45
N GLY A 137 -15.71 15.30 -22.45
CA GLY A 137 -17.15 15.28 -22.66
C GLY A 137 -17.99 15.16 -21.39
N GLN A 138 -19.28 14.84 -21.56
CA GLN A 138 -20.26 14.64 -20.47
C GLN A 138 -21.08 13.36 -20.67
N SER A 139 -20.44 12.34 -21.24
CA SER A 139 -21.03 11.02 -21.53
C SER A 139 -20.21 9.89 -20.91
N THR A 140 -20.68 8.66 -21.10
CA THR A 140 -19.91 7.45 -20.78
C THR A 140 -18.53 7.52 -21.42
N GLY A 141 -17.51 7.14 -20.66
CA GLY A 141 -16.11 7.14 -21.09
C GLY A 141 -15.51 8.52 -21.26
N THR A 142 -16.04 9.53 -20.57
CA THR A 142 -15.51 10.90 -20.67
C THR A 142 -15.09 11.50 -19.35
N TYR A 143 -14.21 12.49 -19.43
CA TYR A 143 -13.88 13.41 -18.36
C TYR A 143 -14.39 14.81 -18.69
N TRP A 144 -14.59 15.64 -17.67
CA TRP A 144 -15.00 17.02 -17.89
C TRP A 144 -13.91 17.79 -18.64
N PRO A 145 -14.19 18.48 -19.76
CA PRO A 145 -13.15 19.15 -20.54
C PRO A 145 -12.34 20.21 -19.77
N THR A 146 -12.91 20.78 -18.71
CA THR A 146 -12.27 21.77 -17.84
C THR A 146 -11.57 21.16 -16.62
N GLU A 147 -11.65 19.84 -16.44
CA GLU A 147 -11.06 19.08 -15.33
C GLU A 147 -10.28 17.87 -15.90
N PRO A 148 -9.26 18.14 -16.74
CA PRO A 148 -8.63 17.12 -17.57
C PRO A 148 -7.65 16.24 -16.75
N PRO A 149 -7.21 15.07 -17.26
CA PRO A 149 -6.31 14.16 -16.53
C PRO A 149 -5.00 14.80 -16.08
N GLU A 150 -4.54 15.81 -16.79
CA GLU A 150 -3.38 16.62 -16.45
C GLU A 150 -3.45 17.26 -15.06
N ALA A 151 -4.66 17.66 -14.63
CA ALA A 151 -4.88 18.28 -13.33
C ALA A 151 -4.65 17.31 -12.15
N ALA A 152 -4.57 16.00 -12.41
CA ALA A 152 -4.22 15.05 -11.37
C ALA A 152 -2.75 15.16 -10.92
N LEU A 153 -1.87 15.83 -11.66
CA LEU A 153 -0.41 15.77 -11.45
C LEU A 153 0.28 17.12 -11.64
N ASP A 154 -0.47 18.24 -11.69
CA ASP A 154 0.04 19.55 -12.07
C ASP A 154 0.64 20.37 -10.91
N GLY A 155 0.52 19.89 -9.67
CA GLY A 155 1.00 20.57 -8.48
C GLY A 155 0.07 21.68 -7.97
N ASP A 156 -1.15 21.82 -8.52
CA ASP A 156 -2.10 22.87 -8.18
C ASP A 156 -3.40 22.29 -7.58
N LEU A 157 -3.57 22.45 -6.27
CA LEU A 157 -4.77 22.02 -5.56
C LEU A 157 -6.04 22.78 -5.99
N SER A 158 -5.92 23.83 -6.82
CA SER A 158 -7.02 24.62 -7.37
C SER A 158 -7.68 24.01 -8.62
N THR A 159 -6.98 23.11 -9.31
CA THR A 159 -7.48 22.32 -10.43
C THR A 159 -8.01 20.97 -9.93
N GLU A 160 -8.71 20.24 -10.78
CA GLU A 160 -9.17 18.89 -10.48
C GLU A 160 -9.21 18.05 -11.75
N TYR A 161 -8.94 16.75 -11.62
CA TYR A 161 -9.25 15.76 -12.63
C TYR A 161 -10.55 15.07 -12.24
N SER A 162 -11.44 14.87 -13.20
CA SER A 162 -12.69 14.14 -12.99
C SER A 162 -13.02 13.17 -14.11
N ASN A 163 -13.60 12.02 -13.78
CA ASN A 163 -13.97 11.01 -14.80
C ASN A 163 -15.33 10.40 -14.50
N HIS A 164 -16.20 10.35 -15.52
CA HIS A 164 -17.56 9.84 -15.41
C HIS A 164 -17.64 8.30 -15.42
N GLY A 165 -16.63 7.64 -15.99
CA GLY A 165 -16.65 6.19 -16.19
C GLY A 165 -17.86 5.76 -16.99
N ILE A 166 -18.66 4.82 -16.45
CA ILE A 166 -19.84 4.32 -17.15
C ILE A 166 -21.01 5.31 -17.23
N CYS A 167 -20.96 6.40 -16.47
CA CYS A 167 -22.11 7.28 -16.30
C CYS A 167 -22.27 8.33 -17.40
N ILE A 168 -23.53 8.69 -17.63
CA ILE A 168 -23.97 9.82 -18.44
C ILE A 168 -24.70 10.80 -17.53
N GLY A 169 -24.47 12.11 -17.66
CA GLY A 169 -25.25 13.19 -17.03
C GLY A 169 -25.88 12.83 -15.67
N SER A 170 -27.19 13.08 -15.51
CA SER A 170 -28.00 12.74 -14.33
C SER A 170 -28.24 11.23 -14.19
N SER A 171 -27.19 10.41 -14.21
CA SER A 171 -27.28 8.95 -14.05
C SER A 171 -28.10 8.62 -12.80
N PRO A 172 -29.05 7.68 -12.86
CA PRO A 172 -29.79 7.22 -11.70
C PRO A 172 -28.96 6.30 -10.79
N VAL A 173 -27.82 5.80 -11.27
CA VAL A 173 -26.93 4.89 -10.54
C VAL A 173 -25.59 5.61 -10.34
N GLN A 174 -25.50 6.42 -9.28
CA GLN A 174 -24.39 7.34 -9.03
C GLN A 174 -23.31 6.82 -8.09
N ASP A 175 -23.54 5.70 -7.43
CA ASP A 175 -22.58 5.00 -6.58
C ASP A 175 -21.43 4.38 -7.39
N VAL A 176 -21.70 3.94 -8.62
CA VAL A 176 -20.71 3.29 -9.51
C VAL A 176 -20.01 4.24 -10.49
N CYS A 177 -20.44 5.49 -10.61
CA CYS A 177 -19.84 6.42 -11.57
C CYS A 177 -18.38 6.72 -11.24
N GLY A 178 -17.52 6.81 -12.26
CA GLY A 178 -16.10 7.08 -12.08
C GLY A 178 -15.29 5.95 -11.43
N ILE A 179 -15.92 4.87 -10.95
CA ILE A 179 -15.21 3.63 -10.62
C ILE A 179 -14.75 2.97 -11.94
N GLU A 180 -13.68 2.19 -11.89
CA GLU A 180 -13.04 1.57 -13.07
C GLU A 180 -12.49 2.61 -14.06
N THR A 181 -12.15 3.78 -13.54
CA THR A 181 -11.50 4.87 -14.27
C THR A 181 -10.15 5.20 -13.65
N GLY A 182 -9.41 6.08 -14.31
CA GLY A 182 -8.24 6.69 -13.74
C GLY A 182 -7.37 7.27 -14.83
N PHE A 183 -6.06 7.11 -14.69
CA PHE A 183 -5.13 7.57 -15.69
C PHE A 183 -3.89 6.67 -15.74
N TYR A 184 -3.13 6.81 -16.83
CA TYR A 184 -1.75 6.38 -16.83
C TYR A 184 -0.82 7.49 -17.32
N ILE A 185 0.43 7.41 -16.91
CA ILE A 185 1.50 8.34 -17.25
C ILE A 185 2.77 7.55 -17.51
N THR A 186 3.57 8.00 -18.48
CA THR A 186 4.90 7.49 -18.77
C THR A 186 5.93 8.58 -18.52
N PHE A 187 6.80 8.39 -17.53
CA PHE A 187 7.82 9.37 -17.18
C PHE A 187 9.01 9.33 -18.15
N LYS A 188 9.51 10.52 -18.51
CA LYS A 188 10.72 10.65 -19.33
C LYS A 188 11.99 10.38 -18.54
N SER A 189 11.94 10.49 -17.21
CA SER A 189 13.04 10.12 -16.31
C SER A 189 13.37 8.63 -16.42
N GLU A 190 14.44 8.20 -15.76
CA GLU A 190 14.68 6.77 -15.56
C GLU A 190 13.52 6.10 -14.79
N PRO A 191 13.32 4.77 -14.97
CA PRO A 191 12.36 4.03 -14.16
C PRO A 191 12.69 4.21 -12.68
N PHE A 192 11.65 4.41 -11.86
CA PHE A 192 11.82 4.59 -10.43
C PHE A 192 10.96 3.60 -9.66
N ILE A 193 11.28 3.37 -8.40
CA ILE A 193 10.48 2.58 -7.46
C ILE A 193 9.52 3.54 -6.77
N LEU A 194 8.21 3.34 -6.95
CA LEU A 194 7.20 4.07 -6.19
C LEU A 194 7.16 3.56 -4.76
N VAL A 195 7.28 4.46 -3.79
CA VAL A 195 7.40 4.14 -2.35
C VAL A 195 6.21 4.66 -1.56
N LYS A 196 5.70 5.85 -1.91
CA LYS A 196 4.55 6.47 -1.26
C LYS A 196 3.70 7.22 -2.26
N PHE A 197 2.46 7.47 -1.89
CA PHE A 197 1.61 8.42 -2.58
C PHE A 197 0.67 9.13 -1.61
N ARG A 198 0.06 10.23 -2.06
CA ARG A 198 -1.08 10.86 -1.39
C ARG A 198 -1.98 11.52 -2.41
N ILE A 199 -3.27 11.60 -2.10
CA ILE A 199 -4.28 12.22 -2.97
C ILE A 199 -4.83 13.46 -2.28
N ALA A 200 -5.02 14.53 -3.04
CA ALA A 200 -5.78 15.69 -2.59
C ALA A 200 -7.23 15.58 -3.04
N THR A 201 -8.13 15.83 -2.10
CA THR A 201 -9.58 15.91 -2.36
C THR A 201 -9.90 16.95 -3.42
N ASN A 202 -10.99 16.77 -4.16
CA ASN A 202 -11.47 17.78 -5.09
C ASN A 202 -11.93 19.08 -4.40
N ARG A 203 -12.28 20.07 -5.22
CA ARG A 203 -12.69 21.41 -4.78
C ARG A 203 -14.13 21.49 -4.27
N ASN A 204 -15.04 20.68 -4.78
CA ASN A 204 -16.48 21.02 -4.80
C ASN A 204 -17.42 19.94 -4.27
N SER A 205 -17.01 18.67 -4.13
CA SER A 205 -17.91 17.59 -3.75
C SER A 205 -17.21 16.41 -3.08
N GLU A 206 -17.36 16.32 -1.76
CA GLU A 206 -16.90 15.19 -0.96
C GLU A 206 -17.29 13.79 -1.54
N PRO A 207 -18.54 13.54 -2.01
CA PRO A 207 -18.94 12.26 -2.58
C PRO A 207 -18.11 11.74 -3.77
N ARG A 208 -17.38 12.63 -4.46
CA ARG A 208 -16.53 12.27 -5.61
C ARG A 208 -15.14 11.80 -5.20
N ASP A 209 -14.74 11.97 -3.94
CA ASP A 209 -13.39 11.61 -3.50
C ASP A 209 -13.15 10.10 -3.65
N PRO A 210 -12.00 9.67 -4.18
CA PRO A 210 -11.67 8.25 -4.27
C PRO A 210 -11.31 7.68 -2.89
N ASN A 211 -11.91 6.56 -2.51
CA ASN A 211 -11.65 5.89 -1.23
C ASN A 211 -10.56 4.83 -1.38
N THR A 212 -10.61 4.05 -2.45
CA THR A 212 -9.64 2.99 -2.73
C THR A 212 -9.18 3.05 -4.18
N ILE A 213 -7.96 2.58 -4.42
CA ILE A 213 -7.33 2.54 -5.74
C ILE A 213 -6.52 1.27 -5.92
N THR A 214 -6.21 0.95 -7.18
CA THR A 214 -5.00 0.19 -7.51
C THR A 214 -3.96 1.08 -8.17
N ILE A 215 -2.69 0.75 -7.95
CA ILE A 215 -1.57 1.30 -8.71
C ILE A 215 -0.85 0.14 -9.37
N GLU A 216 -0.54 0.28 -10.64
CA GLU A 216 0.21 -0.69 -11.42
C GLU A 216 1.39 0.00 -12.12
N GLY A 217 2.44 -0.78 -12.36
CA GLY A 217 3.64 -0.34 -13.05
C GLY A 217 3.84 -1.09 -14.36
N SER A 218 4.44 -0.41 -15.34
CA SER A 218 4.87 -1.02 -16.61
C SER A 218 6.19 -0.45 -17.09
N ASN A 219 6.94 -1.28 -17.83
CA ASN A 219 8.11 -0.88 -18.62
C ASN A 219 7.89 -1.17 -20.12
N ASN A 220 6.65 -1.50 -20.52
CA ASN A 220 6.28 -1.74 -21.91
C ASN A 220 6.23 -0.44 -22.72
N THR A 221 6.13 -0.59 -24.04
CA THR A 221 5.98 0.55 -24.95
C THR A 221 4.60 1.19 -24.82
N GLU A 222 4.49 2.46 -25.18
CA GLU A 222 3.22 3.23 -25.09
C GLU A 222 2.06 2.54 -25.82
N SER A 223 2.30 1.91 -26.97
CA SER A 223 1.28 1.17 -27.73
C SER A 223 0.73 -0.05 -26.98
N ASP A 224 1.48 -0.59 -26.02
CA ASP A 224 1.08 -1.76 -25.25
C ASP A 224 0.33 -1.38 -23.96
N LEU A 225 0.37 -0.11 -23.54
CA LEU A 225 -0.18 0.35 -22.26
C LEU A 225 -1.70 0.29 -22.19
N VAL A 226 -2.39 0.09 -23.32
CA VAL A 226 -3.83 -0.17 -23.35
C VAL A 226 -4.19 -1.61 -22.92
N PHE A 227 -3.22 -2.53 -22.92
CA PHE A 227 -3.45 -3.93 -22.58
C PHE A 227 -3.12 -4.23 -21.12
N GLY A 228 -4.03 -4.92 -20.44
CA GLY A 228 -3.90 -5.26 -19.02
C GLY A 228 -2.67 -6.09 -18.68
N LYS A 229 -2.27 -6.99 -19.60
CA LYS A 229 -1.07 -7.83 -19.48
C LYS A 229 0.25 -7.04 -19.38
N SER A 230 0.24 -5.77 -19.76
CA SER A 230 1.41 -4.89 -19.72
C SER A 230 1.66 -4.32 -18.31
N TRP A 231 0.72 -4.52 -17.39
CA TRP A 231 0.71 -3.90 -16.08
C TRP A 231 1.00 -4.93 -14.97
N SER A 232 1.82 -4.54 -14.01
CA SER A 232 2.12 -5.31 -12.80
C SER A 232 1.56 -4.57 -11.58
N LEU A 233 0.79 -5.25 -10.75
CA LEU A 233 0.21 -4.66 -9.54
C LEU A 233 1.31 -4.22 -8.55
N VAL A 234 1.23 -2.96 -8.13
CA VAL A 234 2.15 -2.31 -7.18
C VAL A 234 1.44 -2.04 -5.86
N TYR A 235 0.17 -1.64 -5.90
CA TYR A 235 -0.64 -1.29 -4.74
C TYR A 235 -2.12 -1.60 -4.98
N ASP A 236 -2.82 -2.03 -3.93
CA ASP A 236 -4.27 -2.19 -3.88
C ASP A 236 -4.72 -1.86 -2.46
N GLY A 237 -5.51 -0.78 -2.30
CA GLY A 237 -5.95 -0.36 -0.97
C GLY A 237 -6.46 1.09 -0.89
N ASP A 238 -6.51 1.61 0.33
CA ASP A 238 -7.02 2.95 0.65
C ASP A 238 -6.20 4.08 0.02
N THR A 239 -6.84 5.22 -0.21
CA THR A 239 -6.21 6.45 -0.70
C THR A 239 -5.70 7.37 0.40
N GLY A 240 -6.10 7.12 1.64
CA GLY A 240 -5.95 8.05 2.76
C GLY A 240 -7.06 9.11 2.85
N LEU A 241 -8.13 8.99 2.05
CA LEU A 241 -9.30 9.86 2.05
C LEU A 241 -10.53 9.23 2.73
N ALA A 242 -10.35 8.17 3.51
CA ALA A 242 -11.46 7.56 4.26
C ALA A 242 -12.09 8.54 5.27
N THR A 243 -11.29 9.45 5.81
CA THR A 243 -11.77 10.63 6.57
C THR A 243 -11.56 11.87 5.72
N ASP A 244 -12.55 12.75 5.65
CA ASP A 244 -12.43 14.01 4.90
C ASP A 244 -11.36 14.93 5.51
N PRO A 245 -10.25 15.25 4.83
CA PRO A 245 -9.30 16.27 5.28
C PRO A 245 -9.81 17.71 5.06
N GLY A 246 -10.99 17.89 4.44
CA GLY A 246 -11.47 19.16 3.89
C GLY A 246 -11.22 19.23 2.39
N ARG A 247 -11.75 20.25 1.71
CA ARG A 247 -11.59 20.42 0.25
C ARG A 247 -10.20 20.90 -0.10
N GLN A 248 -9.70 20.47 -1.26
CA GLN A 248 -8.38 20.84 -1.77
C GLN A 248 -7.24 20.55 -0.78
N ALA A 249 -7.40 19.50 0.03
CA ALA A 249 -6.45 19.10 1.06
C ALA A 249 -5.97 17.66 0.82
N TYR A 250 -4.71 17.40 1.13
CA TYR A 250 -4.16 16.04 1.08
C TYR A 250 -4.73 15.18 2.21
N GLY A 251 -5.07 13.95 1.86
CA GLY A 251 -5.31 12.89 2.83
C GLY A 251 -4.03 12.33 3.45
N ASP A 252 -4.19 11.25 4.21
CA ASP A 252 -3.07 10.52 4.78
C ASP A 252 -2.16 9.95 3.69
N THR A 253 -0.85 10.07 3.89
CA THR A 253 0.14 9.49 2.96
C THR A 253 0.18 7.98 3.08
N GLN A 254 0.00 7.30 1.95
CA GLN A 254 0.03 5.85 1.85
C GLN A 254 1.45 5.37 1.54
N THR A 255 1.90 4.31 2.21
CA THR A 255 3.22 3.71 2.00
C THR A 255 3.08 2.35 1.32
N ILE A 256 3.85 2.15 0.26
CA ILE A 256 3.88 0.90 -0.51
C ILE A 256 5.02 0.03 0.02
N LEU A 257 4.67 -0.97 0.83
CA LEU A 257 5.67 -1.74 1.59
C LEU A 257 6.46 -2.76 0.77
N ASN A 258 5.87 -3.28 -0.31
CA ASN A 258 6.40 -4.46 -1.02
C ASN A 258 6.80 -4.19 -2.47
N ASN A 259 6.91 -2.93 -2.88
CA ASN A 259 7.36 -2.61 -4.23
C ASN A 259 8.90 -2.49 -4.28
N SER A 260 9.54 -3.46 -4.92
CA SER A 260 10.97 -3.46 -5.21
C SER A 260 11.28 -3.23 -6.69
N LEU A 261 10.26 -3.15 -7.54
CA LEU A 261 10.41 -3.00 -8.98
C LEU A 261 10.33 -1.52 -9.37
N SER A 262 11.19 -1.14 -10.31
CA SER A 262 11.16 0.19 -10.91
C SER A 262 10.39 0.17 -12.23
N PHE A 263 9.51 1.15 -12.40
CA PHE A 263 8.68 1.29 -13.58
C PHE A 263 8.83 2.66 -14.22
N ARG A 264 8.70 2.71 -15.54
CA ARG A 264 8.67 3.95 -16.32
C ARG A 264 7.25 4.50 -16.42
N SER A 265 6.27 3.62 -16.48
CA SER A 265 4.86 3.97 -16.59
C SER A 265 4.09 3.51 -15.36
N TYR A 266 3.14 4.33 -14.94
CA TYR A 266 2.24 4.02 -13.84
C TYR A 266 0.80 4.21 -14.27
N ARG A 267 -0.07 3.27 -13.85
CA ARG A 267 -1.51 3.31 -14.04
C ARG A 267 -2.18 3.34 -12.68
N ILE A 268 -3.03 4.34 -12.46
CA ILE A 268 -3.78 4.54 -11.23
C ILE A 268 -5.25 4.31 -11.58
N LEU A 269 -5.91 3.38 -10.87
CA LEU A 269 -7.32 3.05 -11.10
C LEU A 269 -8.13 3.27 -9.83
N ILE A 270 -9.29 3.87 -9.96
CA ILE A 270 -10.22 4.09 -8.85
C ILE A 270 -11.10 2.85 -8.69
N THR A 271 -11.08 2.25 -7.50
CA THR A 271 -11.86 1.04 -7.18
C THR A 271 -13.06 1.32 -6.28
N SER A 272 -13.07 2.44 -5.57
CA SER A 272 -14.26 2.94 -4.87
C SER A 272 -14.16 4.45 -4.61
N LYS A 273 -15.29 5.06 -4.27
CA LYS A 273 -15.40 6.49 -3.94
C LYS A 273 -16.32 6.70 -2.75
N ARG A 274 -16.30 7.90 -2.17
CA ARG A 274 -16.95 8.17 -0.89
C ARG A 274 -18.47 8.13 -0.91
N GLY A 275 -19.10 8.60 -1.98
CA GLY A 275 -20.56 8.68 -2.03
C GLY A 275 -21.12 8.70 -3.44
N GLU A 276 -22.41 8.99 -3.54
CA GLU A 276 -23.16 9.01 -4.79
C GLU A 276 -22.95 10.33 -5.54
N GLN A 277 -22.35 10.23 -6.73
CA GLN A 277 -22.11 11.36 -7.62
C GLN A 277 -21.78 10.86 -9.03
N VAL A 278 -22.08 11.63 -10.07
CA VAL A 278 -21.89 11.31 -11.50
C VAL A 278 -20.44 11.12 -11.97
N CYS A 279 -19.44 11.38 -11.12
CA CYS A 279 -18.03 11.12 -11.40
C CYS A 279 -17.23 10.85 -10.13
N VAL A 280 -15.96 10.47 -10.32
CA VAL A 280 -14.88 10.62 -9.33
C VAL A 280 -14.10 11.87 -9.67
N SER A 281 -13.63 12.62 -8.67
CA SER A 281 -12.71 13.73 -8.87
C SER A 281 -11.76 13.94 -7.70
N TYR A 282 -10.56 14.43 -8.03
CA TYR A 282 -9.49 14.76 -7.07
C TYR A 282 -8.57 15.82 -7.67
N SER A 283 -7.96 16.62 -6.79
CA SER A 283 -7.15 17.78 -7.19
C SER A 283 -5.68 17.44 -7.44
N GLU A 284 -5.17 16.37 -6.84
CA GLU A 284 -3.77 15.99 -7.03
C GLU A 284 -3.54 14.53 -6.66
N PHE A 285 -2.63 13.87 -7.36
CA PHE A 285 -2.06 12.58 -7.06
C PHE A 285 -0.54 12.73 -6.96
N GLU A 286 -0.02 12.80 -5.75
CA GLU A 286 1.43 12.98 -5.55
C GLU A 286 2.13 11.63 -5.43
N MET A 287 3.06 11.35 -6.34
CA MET A 287 3.90 10.15 -6.32
C MET A 287 5.24 10.44 -5.66
N ILE A 288 5.69 9.58 -4.76
CA ILE A 288 6.97 9.72 -4.07
C ILE A 288 7.74 8.42 -4.23
N GLY A 289 8.92 8.50 -4.83
CA GLY A 289 9.72 7.34 -5.19
C GLY A 289 11.21 7.56 -5.09
N ARG A 290 11.98 6.58 -5.56
CA ARG A 290 13.44 6.64 -5.65
C ARG A 290 13.93 5.92 -6.90
N PHE A 291 15.07 6.31 -7.43
CA PHE A 291 15.74 5.50 -8.45
C PHE A 291 16.32 4.21 -7.83
N PRO A 292 16.45 3.11 -8.62
CA PRO A 292 17.24 1.96 -8.23
C PRO A 292 18.69 2.34 -7.92
N ASP A 293 19.34 1.57 -7.06
CA ASP A 293 20.75 1.75 -6.69
C ASP A 293 21.71 1.27 -7.79
#